data_AF-J3MIT9-F1
#
_entry.id   AF-J3MIT9-F1
#
_cell.length_a   1.000
_cell.length_b   1.000
_cell.length_c   1.000
_cell.angle_alpha   90.00
_cell.angle_beta   90.00
_cell.angle_gamma   90.00
#
_symmetry.space_group_name_H-M   'P 1'
#
loop_
_entity.id
_entity.type
_entity.pdbx_description
1 polymer ?
#
loop_
_entity_poly.entity_id
_entity_poly.type
_entity_poly.pdbx_seq_one_letter_code
_entity_poly.pdbx_strand_id
1 'polypeptide(L)'
;MASRQVLFLAVVVATAIAFFPATTSAMDYMVGDSHGWTLEYPSNWADDKSFKIGDNLVFMFPKDKHTVTEVDGPAFRACDRQGNTLRTWNSGNDTVALDRAGRRWFFCNVENHCERGMKLLVNVADPNAPAPSSPSPPPPPSSSAGINYRA
;
A
#
# COMPACT_ATOMS: atom_id res chain seq x y z
N MET A 1 51.73 4.23 23.31
CA MET A 1 50.63 3.25 23.45
C MET A 1 49.29 3.98 23.34
N ALA A 2 48.99 4.62 22.20
CA ALA A 2 47.60 4.93 21.85
C ALA A 2 47.00 3.56 21.51
N SER A 3 46.50 2.96 22.58
CA SER A 3 46.45 1.52 22.78
C SER A 3 45.48 0.93 21.79
N ARG A 4 45.79 -0.26 21.26
CA ARG A 4 44.92 -1.04 20.37
C ARG A 4 43.46 -1.04 20.86
N GLN A 5 43.24 -0.93 22.18
CA GLN A 5 41.95 -0.70 22.82
C GLN A 5 41.15 0.51 22.30
N VAL A 6 41.76 1.67 22.05
CA VAL A 6 41.08 2.86 21.52
C VAL A 6 40.63 2.62 20.07
N LEU A 7 41.45 1.94 19.26
CA LEU A 7 41.08 1.54 17.90
C LEU A 7 39.97 0.47 17.91
N PHE A 8 40.05 -0.53 18.79
CA PHE A 8 39.02 -1.57 18.92
C PHE A 8 37.68 -0.98 19.39
N LEU A 9 37.69 -0.06 20.35
CA LEU A 9 36.48 0.64 20.80
C LEU A 9 35.87 1.50 19.69
N ALA A 10 36.69 2.24 18.94
CA ALA A 10 36.20 3.03 17.80
C ALA A 10 35.59 2.14 16.70
N VAL A 11 36.20 0.99 16.40
CA VAL A 11 35.66 0.02 15.41
C VAL A 11 34.37 -0.62 15.90
N VAL A 12 34.28 -1.03 17.18
CA VAL A 12 33.06 -1.61 17.77
C VAL A 12 31.91 -0.60 17.83
N VAL A 13 32.19 0.67 18.13
CA VAL A 13 31.19 1.74 18.10
C VAL A 13 30.74 2.03 16.67
N ALA A 14 31.66 2.02 15.69
CA ALA A 14 31.32 2.24 14.29
C ALA A 14 30.50 1.09 13.67
N THR A 15 30.76 -0.17 14.06
CA THR A 15 29.96 -1.31 13.61
C THR A 15 28.60 -1.41 14.31
N ALA A 16 28.49 -0.98 15.57
CA ALA A 16 27.21 -0.95 16.29
C ALA A 16 26.20 0.04 15.69
N ILE A 17 26.66 1.13 15.06
CA ILE A 17 25.78 2.11 14.39
C ILE A 17 25.21 1.55 13.06
N ALA A 18 25.90 0.61 12.42
CA ALA A 18 25.48 0.02 11.14
C ALA A 18 24.44 -1.11 11.26
N PHE A 19 24.17 -1.60 12.47
CA PHE A 19 23.26 -2.71 12.75
C PHE A 19 22.08 -2.31 13.65
N PHE A 20 21.59 -1.07 13.53
CA PHE A 20 20.25 -0.77 14.04
C PHE A 20 19.22 -1.40 13.09
N PRO A 21 18.47 -2.43 13.52
CA PRO A 21 17.33 -2.88 12.72
C PRO A 21 16.39 -1.69 12.55
N ALA A 22 16.02 -1.38 11.30
CA ALA A 22 15.02 -0.37 11.02
C ALA A 22 13.73 -0.80 11.73
N THR A 23 13.38 -0.11 12.81
CA THR A 23 12.09 -0.30 13.48
C THR A 23 11.03 0.24 12.54
N THR A 24 10.44 -0.63 11.71
CA THR A 24 9.25 -0.25 10.94
C THR A 24 8.09 -0.12 11.91
N SER A 25 7.81 1.11 12.36
CA SER A 25 6.56 1.38 13.06
C SER A 25 5.40 1.23 12.08
N ALA A 26 4.31 0.60 12.53
CA ALA A 26 3.03 0.63 11.86
C ALA A 26 2.56 2.08 11.72
N MET A 27 2.13 2.48 10.52
CA MET A 27 1.53 3.79 10.30
C MET A 27 0.01 3.71 10.39
N ASP A 28 -0.60 4.68 11.06
CA ASP A 28 -2.05 4.86 11.08
C ASP A 28 -2.44 5.94 10.07
N TYR A 29 -3.15 5.53 9.02
CA TYR A 29 -3.67 6.44 8.00
C TYR A 29 -5.11 6.84 8.32
N MET A 30 -5.31 8.10 8.69
CA MET A 30 -6.63 8.67 8.91
C MET A 30 -7.32 8.91 7.56
N VAL A 31 -8.29 8.07 7.21
CA VAL A 31 -8.93 8.10 5.89
C VAL A 31 -9.68 9.42 5.69
N GLY A 32 -9.30 10.16 4.64
CA GLY A 32 -9.84 11.48 4.33
C GLY A 32 -9.21 12.64 5.12
N ASP A 33 -8.19 12.35 5.94
CA ASP A 33 -7.51 13.33 6.80
C ASP A 33 -8.53 14.14 7.63
N SER A 34 -8.54 15.47 7.50
CA SER A 34 -9.48 16.34 8.23
C SER A 34 -10.94 16.21 7.78
N HIS A 35 -11.21 15.63 6.60
CA HIS A 35 -12.58 15.41 6.11
C HIS A 35 -13.22 14.16 6.72
N GLY A 36 -12.41 13.23 7.21
CA GLY A 36 -12.84 11.91 7.68
C GLY A 36 -13.49 11.06 6.59
N TRP A 37 -14.16 9.98 7.01
CA TRP A 37 -14.92 9.11 6.10
C TRP A 37 -16.34 9.66 5.96
N THR A 38 -16.52 10.59 5.03
CA THR A 38 -17.80 11.28 4.77
C THR A 38 -18.08 11.37 3.27
N LEU A 39 -19.17 12.03 2.88
CA LEU A 39 -19.47 12.30 1.46
C LEU A 39 -18.59 13.42 0.86
N GLU A 40 -17.83 14.13 1.69
CA GLU A 40 -16.91 15.20 1.26
C GLU A 40 -15.45 14.74 1.22
N TYR A 41 -15.18 13.47 1.58
CA TYR A 41 -13.80 12.98 1.58
C TYR A 41 -13.22 12.98 0.15
N PRO A 42 -11.93 13.30 -0.01
CA PRO A 42 -11.31 13.37 -1.33
C PRO A 42 -11.07 11.97 -1.90
N SER A 43 -11.63 11.68 -3.08
CA SER A 43 -11.48 10.38 -3.74
C SER A 43 -10.04 10.05 -4.15
N ASN A 44 -9.20 11.08 -4.32
CA ASN A 44 -7.76 10.99 -4.60
C ASN A 44 -6.90 10.96 -3.33
N TRP A 45 -7.49 10.84 -2.13
CA TRP A 45 -6.77 10.84 -0.85
C TRP A 45 -5.65 9.79 -0.77
N ALA A 46 -5.81 8.67 -1.47
CA ALA A 46 -4.83 7.58 -1.44
C ALA A 46 -3.66 7.76 -2.42
N ASP A 47 -3.72 8.71 -3.36
CA ASP A 47 -2.81 8.78 -4.50
C ASP A 47 -1.35 9.07 -4.11
N ASP A 48 -1.14 9.77 -2.99
CA ASP A 48 0.18 10.14 -2.47
C ASP A 48 0.68 9.25 -1.32
N LYS A 49 -0.04 8.14 -1.04
CA LYS A 49 0.22 7.28 0.12
C LYS A 49 0.79 5.93 -0.28
N SER A 50 1.66 5.40 0.57
CA SER A 50 2.27 4.07 0.39
C SER A 50 1.88 3.17 1.54
N PHE A 51 0.93 2.29 1.27
CA PHE A 51 0.44 1.33 2.26
C PHE A 51 1.29 0.07 2.25
N LYS A 52 1.69 -0.42 3.41
CA LYS A 52 2.42 -1.69 3.56
C LYS A 52 1.76 -2.59 4.60
N ILE A 53 2.11 -3.87 4.57
CA ILE A 53 1.71 -4.81 5.62
C ILE A 53 2.16 -4.26 6.98
N GLY A 54 1.24 -4.27 7.94
CA GLY A 54 1.44 -3.77 9.30
C GLY A 54 0.87 -2.37 9.54
N ASP A 55 0.59 -1.59 8.49
CA ASP A 55 -0.10 -0.30 8.63
C ASP A 55 -1.60 -0.48 8.92
N ASN A 56 -2.28 0.60 9.31
CA ASN A 56 -3.71 0.64 9.56
C ASN A 56 -4.41 1.73 8.75
N LEU A 57 -5.64 1.47 8.34
CA LEU A 57 -6.60 2.49 7.91
C LEU A 57 -7.53 2.81 9.08
N VAL A 58 -7.65 4.08 9.44
CA VAL A 58 -8.54 4.55 10.51
C VAL A 58 -9.66 5.35 9.89
N PHE A 59 -10.88 4.85 10.02
CA PHE A 59 -12.09 5.47 9.49
C PHE A 59 -12.86 6.14 10.62
N MET A 60 -12.92 7.46 10.58
CA MET A 60 -13.66 8.27 11.55
C MET A 60 -14.90 8.87 10.90
N PHE A 61 -16.06 8.66 11.51
CA PHE A 61 -17.35 9.17 11.05
C PHE A 61 -18.39 9.11 12.18
N PRO A 62 -19.46 9.94 12.15
CA PRO A 62 -20.53 9.81 13.12
C PRO A 62 -21.19 8.42 12.99
N LYS A 63 -21.32 7.74 14.13
CA LYS A 63 -21.99 6.43 14.18
C LYS A 63 -23.37 6.49 13.49
N ASP A 64 -23.74 5.40 12.83
CA ASP A 64 -25.01 5.23 12.10
C ASP A 64 -25.17 6.12 10.85
N LYS A 65 -24.18 6.94 10.47
CA LYS A 65 -24.20 7.72 9.22
C LYS A 65 -23.52 7.02 8.06
N HIS A 66 -22.48 6.25 8.33
CA HIS A 66 -21.67 5.59 7.32
C HIS A 66 -21.30 4.18 7.77
N THR A 67 -20.84 3.38 6.83
CA THR A 67 -20.16 2.10 7.11
C THR A 67 -18.81 2.10 6.41
N VAL A 68 -17.95 1.19 6.84
CA VAL A 68 -16.79 0.75 6.07
C VAL A 68 -17.08 -0.69 5.69
N THR A 69 -17.26 -0.97 4.42
CA THR A 69 -17.55 -2.32 3.94
C THR A 69 -16.46 -2.72 2.97
N GLU A 70 -15.69 -3.74 3.35
CA GLU A 70 -14.70 -4.36 2.48
C GLU A 70 -15.35 -5.39 1.58
N VAL A 71 -15.05 -5.32 0.28
CA VAL A 71 -15.64 -6.15 -0.77
C VAL A 71 -14.58 -6.60 -1.77
N ASP A 72 -15.00 -7.40 -2.74
CA ASP A 72 -14.16 -7.67 -3.92
C ASP A 72 -14.21 -6.55 -4.98
N GLY A 73 -13.28 -6.63 -5.93
CA GLY A 73 -13.13 -5.63 -6.99
C GLY A 73 -14.38 -5.44 -7.86
N PRO A 74 -15.09 -6.51 -8.30
CA PRO A 74 -16.37 -6.37 -9.01
C PRO A 74 -17.42 -5.59 -8.22
N ALA A 75 -17.71 -5.97 -6.97
CA ALA A 75 -18.71 -5.29 -6.15
C ALA A 75 -18.33 -3.82 -5.91
N PHE A 76 -17.05 -3.54 -5.65
CA PHE A 76 -16.55 -2.17 -5.51
C PHE A 76 -16.76 -1.30 -6.76
N ARG A 77 -16.50 -1.85 -7.95
CA ARG A 77 -16.66 -1.09 -9.21
C ARG A 77 -18.12 -0.76 -9.48
N ALA A 78 -19.01 -1.72 -9.21
CA ALA A 78 -20.44 -1.57 -9.42
C ALA A 78 -21.16 -0.82 -8.28
N CYS A 79 -20.48 -0.56 -7.15
CA CYS A 79 -21.15 -0.18 -5.91
C CYS A 79 -22.26 -1.18 -5.53
N ASP A 80 -22.02 -2.46 -5.79
CA ASP A 80 -22.99 -3.52 -5.57
C ASP A 80 -23.10 -3.83 -4.07
N ARG A 81 -24.17 -3.31 -3.46
CA ARG A 81 -24.50 -3.46 -2.05
C ARG A 81 -24.92 -4.88 -1.68
N GLN A 82 -25.27 -5.71 -2.67
CA GLN A 82 -25.64 -7.11 -2.52
C GLN A 82 -24.50 -8.05 -2.97
N GLY A 83 -23.38 -7.47 -3.42
CA GLY A 83 -22.21 -8.20 -3.88
C GLY A 83 -21.43 -8.89 -2.75
N ASN A 84 -20.28 -9.44 -3.13
CA ASN A 84 -19.43 -10.19 -2.21
C ASN A 84 -18.81 -9.28 -1.13
N THR A 85 -19.41 -9.33 0.05
CA THR A 85 -18.95 -8.62 1.25
C THR A 85 -17.98 -9.49 2.04
N LEU A 86 -16.77 -8.99 2.26
CA LEU A 86 -15.74 -9.66 3.07
C LEU A 86 -15.91 -9.31 4.56
N ARG A 87 -16.11 -8.03 4.86
CA ARG A 87 -16.29 -7.53 6.22
C ARG A 87 -16.96 -6.16 6.26
N THR A 88 -17.66 -5.85 7.34
CA THR A 88 -18.23 -4.52 7.59
C THR A 88 -17.87 -4.03 8.98
N TRP A 89 -17.60 -2.73 9.08
CA TRP A 89 -17.43 -1.97 10.31
C TRP A 89 -18.37 -0.76 10.32
N ASN A 90 -18.86 -0.39 11.51
CA ASN A 90 -19.90 0.63 11.71
C ASN A 90 -19.86 1.25 13.12
N SER A 91 -18.68 1.29 13.75
CA SER A 91 -18.55 1.92 15.08
C SER A 91 -18.43 3.45 14.98
N GLY A 92 -17.92 3.97 13.86
CA GLY A 92 -17.62 5.39 13.68
C GLY A 92 -16.18 5.77 14.04
N ASN A 93 -15.41 4.83 14.59
CA ASN A 93 -13.97 4.94 14.79
C ASN A 93 -13.34 3.57 14.55
N ASP A 94 -13.36 3.15 13.29
CA ASP A 94 -13.02 1.79 12.88
C ASP A 94 -11.59 1.71 12.36
N THR A 95 -10.77 0.84 12.97
CA THR A 95 -9.40 0.55 12.53
C THR A 95 -9.36 -0.75 11.73
N VAL A 96 -8.85 -0.68 10.50
CA VAL A 96 -8.64 -1.81 9.61
C VAL A 96 -7.14 -2.05 9.45
N ALA A 97 -6.65 -3.15 10.03
CA ALA A 97 -5.27 -3.57 9.85
C ALA A 97 -5.02 -4.03 8.41
N LEU A 98 -3.92 -3.58 7.83
CA LEU A 98 -3.42 -4.02 6.54
C LEU A 98 -2.49 -5.21 6.76
N ASP A 99 -3.09 -6.40 6.85
CA ASP A 99 -2.42 -7.64 7.24
C ASP A 99 -1.89 -8.46 6.05
N ARG A 100 -2.31 -8.12 4.83
CA ARG A 100 -1.97 -8.83 3.60
C ARG A 100 -1.67 -7.87 2.47
N ALA A 101 -0.67 -8.24 1.65
CA ALA A 101 -0.36 -7.52 0.43
C ALA A 101 -1.44 -7.67 -0.63
N GLY A 102 -1.50 -6.71 -1.54
CA GLY A 102 -2.43 -6.66 -2.66
C GLY A 102 -3.48 -5.57 -2.52
N ARG A 103 -4.42 -5.59 -3.47
CA ARG A 103 -5.51 -4.60 -3.53
C ARG A 103 -6.59 -4.93 -2.50
N ARG A 104 -7.07 -3.90 -1.80
CA ARG A 104 -8.23 -3.97 -0.91
C ARG A 104 -9.22 -2.86 -1.28
N TRP A 105 -10.50 -3.22 -1.28
CA TRP A 105 -11.57 -2.36 -1.78
C TRP A 105 -12.60 -2.13 -0.68
N PHE A 106 -12.85 -0.86 -0.38
CA PHE A 106 -13.77 -0.44 0.67
C PHE A 106 -14.81 0.53 0.10
N PHE A 107 -16.06 0.46 0.55
CA PHE A 107 -17.04 1.50 0.28
C PHE A 107 -18.03 1.66 1.43
N CYS A 108 -18.79 2.75 1.44
CA CYS A 108 -19.90 2.96 2.36
C CYS A 108 -21.18 2.32 1.81
N ASN A 109 -21.76 1.36 2.53
CA ASN A 109 -22.92 0.56 2.10
C ASN A 109 -24.29 1.22 2.35
N VAL A 110 -24.28 2.48 2.78
CA VAL A 110 -25.48 3.32 2.83
C VAL A 110 -25.87 3.70 1.40
N GLU A 111 -27.18 3.74 1.14
CA GLU A 111 -27.74 4.00 -0.17
C GLU A 111 -27.16 5.29 -0.81
N ASN A 112 -26.76 5.21 -2.08
CA ASN A 112 -26.17 6.29 -2.87
C ASN A 112 -24.81 6.83 -2.38
N HIS A 113 -24.23 6.32 -1.28
CA HIS A 113 -22.96 6.86 -0.78
C HIS A 113 -21.76 6.42 -1.64
N CYS A 114 -21.68 5.16 -2.02
CA CYS A 114 -20.59 4.64 -2.87
C CYS A 114 -20.60 5.29 -4.26
N GLU A 115 -21.78 5.44 -4.86
CA GLU A 115 -22.01 6.02 -6.18
C GLU A 115 -21.63 7.51 -6.22
N ARG A 116 -21.79 8.20 -5.08
CA ARG A 116 -21.34 9.57 -4.88
C ARG A 116 -19.85 9.69 -4.57
N GLY A 117 -19.12 8.59 -4.65
CA GLY A 117 -17.68 8.56 -4.56
C GLY A 117 -17.16 8.06 -3.23
N MET A 118 -17.99 7.67 -2.25
CA MET A 118 -17.56 7.16 -0.92
C MET A 118 -17.00 5.73 -0.96
N LYS A 119 -15.83 5.59 -1.58
CA LYS A 119 -15.16 4.33 -1.91
C LYS A 119 -13.63 4.46 -1.98
N LEU A 120 -12.91 3.58 -1.31
CA LEU A 120 -11.45 3.59 -1.22
C LEU A 120 -10.86 2.30 -1.80
N LEU A 121 -9.89 2.45 -2.70
CA LEU A 121 -9.02 1.37 -3.14
C LEU A 121 -7.61 1.65 -2.62
N VAL A 122 -7.02 0.69 -1.90
CA VAL A 122 -5.61 0.74 -1.51
C VAL A 122 -4.85 -0.44 -2.11
N ASN A 123 -3.58 -0.22 -2.42
CA ASN A 123 -2.66 -1.29 -2.81
C ASN A 123 -1.61 -1.46 -1.71
N VAL A 124 -1.65 -2.59 -1.01
CA VAL A 124 -0.79 -2.88 0.13
C VAL A 124 0.47 -3.59 -0.36
N ALA A 125 1.64 -3.01 -0.13
CA ALA A 125 2.92 -3.63 -0.43
C ALA A 125 3.34 -4.62 0.68
N ASP A 126 4.01 -5.70 0.30
CA ASP A 126 4.78 -6.51 1.25
C ASP A 126 6.18 -5.89 1.39
N PRO A 127 6.54 -5.34 2.57
CA PRO A 127 7.86 -4.74 2.77
C PRO A 127 9.01 -5.76 2.69
N ASN A 128 8.72 -7.06 2.77
CA ASN A 128 9.70 -8.14 2.68
C ASN A 128 9.73 -8.81 1.30
N ALA A 129 8.92 -8.35 0.34
CA ALA A 129 8.95 -8.90 -1.00
C ALA A 129 10.32 -8.67 -1.67
N PRO A 130 10.86 -9.66 -2.40
CA PRO A 130 12.04 -9.47 -3.22
C PRO A 130 11.83 -8.32 -4.21
N ALA A 131 12.87 -7.51 -4.43
CA ALA A 131 12.83 -6.46 -5.45
C ALA A 131 12.46 -7.06 -6.82
N PRO A 132 11.60 -6.39 -7.62
CA PRO A 132 11.29 -6.84 -8.97
C PRO A 132 12.57 -7.02 -9.80
N SER A 133 12.68 -8.15 -10.50
CA SER A 133 13.77 -8.41 -11.44
C SER A 133 13.83 -7.28 -12.48
N SER A 134 14.98 -6.65 -12.66
CA SER A 134 15.16 -5.68 -13.75
C SER A 134 14.95 -6.37 -15.10
N PRO A 135 14.24 -5.76 -16.07
CA PRO A 135 14.08 -6.34 -17.39
C PRO A 135 15.45 -6.47 -18.08
N SER A 136 15.76 -7.64 -18.62
CA SER A 136 16.98 -7.85 -19.42
C SER A 136 16.99 -6.94 -20.65
N PRO A 137 18.17 -6.41 -21.05
CA PRO A 137 18.29 -5.62 -22.27
C PRO A 137 17.91 -6.45 -23.51
N PRO A 138 17.32 -5.82 -24.54
CA PRO A 138 16.95 -6.52 -25.78
C PRO A 138 18.19 -7.07 -26.50
N PRO A 139 18.07 -8.20 -27.23
CA PRO A 139 19.18 -8.79 -27.98
C PRO A 139 19.65 -7.85 -29.11
N PRO A 140 20.95 -7.86 -29.45
CA PRO A 140 21.48 -7.06 -30.55
C PRO A 140 20.93 -7.53 -31.91
N PRO A 141 20.78 -6.63 -32.90
CA PRO A 141 20.29 -6.98 -34.23
C PRO A 141 21.30 -7.86 -34.98
N SER A 142 20.83 -9.02 -35.48
CA SER A 142 21.62 -9.91 -36.33
C SER A 142 21.94 -9.26 -37.67
N SER A 143 23.22 -9.02 -37.95
CA SER A 143 23.68 -8.61 -39.29
C SER A 143 23.60 -9.81 -40.24
N SER A 144 22.71 -9.76 -41.23
CA SER A 144 22.66 -10.70 -42.34
C SER A 144 23.88 -10.48 -43.25
N ALA A 145 24.85 -11.40 -43.17
CA ALA A 145 25.97 -11.47 -44.08
C ALA A 145 25.49 -11.65 -45.53
N GLY A 146 26.05 -10.85 -46.44
CA GLY A 146 25.65 -10.71 -47.83
C GLY A 146 25.70 -12.02 -48.62
N ILE A 147 24.66 -12.22 -49.44
CA ILE A 147 24.64 -13.23 -50.49
C ILE A 147 25.39 -12.68 -51.69
N ASN A 148 26.57 -13.26 -51.96
CA ASN A 148 27.32 -13.05 -53.21
C ASN A 148 26.60 -13.77 -54.36
N TYR A 149 26.11 -13.04 -55.34
CA TYR A 149 25.76 -13.58 -56.65
C TYR A 149 27.02 -13.59 -57.53
N ARG A 150 27.48 -14.79 -57.90
CA ARG A 150 28.47 -14.98 -58.98
C ARG A 150 27.73 -14.99 -60.32
N ALA A 151 28.23 -14.20 -61.27
CA ALA A 151 27.98 -14.34 -62.71
C ALA A 151 29.04 -15.26 -63.35
#